data_AF-A0A0Q6AL92-F1
#
_entry.id   AF-A0A0Q6AL92-F1
#
_cell.length_a   1.000
_cell.length_b   1.000
_cell.length_c   1.000
_cell.angle_alpha   90.00
_cell.angle_beta   90.00
_cell.angle_gamma   90.00
#
_symmetry.space_group_name_H-M   'P 1'
#
loop_
_entity.id
_entity.type
_entity.pdbx_description
1 polymer ?
#
loop_
_entity_poly.entity_id
_entity_poly.type
_entity_poly.pdbx_seq_one_letter_code
_entity_poly.pdbx_strand_id
1 'polypeptide(L)'
;MLIYALAAFSLLACGTESTTVNNLESLKTPQMENFSKAMRSLGNPENRPTEEEKRQSGHELSDRRKQILLPAAKDLIKSEGFTDTQIQDKTKGDVSAILVWAIEIHQRKNAETLKIAKQSN
;
A
#
# COMPACT_ATOMS: atom_id res chain seq x y z
N MET A 1 -14.85 -62.10 7.68
CA MET A 1 -13.48 -61.99 7.15
C MET A 1 -13.40 -60.78 6.25
N LEU A 2 -12.26 -60.10 6.31
CA LEU A 2 -11.97 -58.71 5.90
C LEU A 2 -12.41 -58.32 4.47
N ILE A 3 -13.04 -57.15 4.37
CA ILE A 3 -13.31 -56.41 3.13
C ILE A 3 -12.04 -55.62 2.80
N TYR A 4 -11.43 -55.83 1.63
CA TYR A 4 -10.34 -54.98 1.13
C TYR A 4 -10.37 -54.89 -0.39
N ALA A 5 -10.84 -53.76 -0.90
CA ALA A 5 -10.53 -53.28 -2.24
C ALA A 5 -10.76 -51.77 -2.26
N LEU A 6 -9.82 -51.05 -1.64
CA LEU A 6 -9.69 -49.61 -1.73
C LEU A 6 -9.09 -49.27 -3.10
N ALA A 7 -9.94 -48.99 -4.09
CA ALA A 7 -9.50 -48.46 -5.38
C ALA A 7 -9.49 -46.93 -5.30
N ALA A 8 -8.30 -46.37 -5.49
CA ALA A 8 -7.96 -44.98 -5.33
C ALA A 8 -8.76 -44.07 -6.29
N PHE A 9 -9.56 -43.17 -5.71
CA PHE A 9 -9.94 -41.93 -6.38
C PHE A 9 -8.74 -40.99 -6.30
N SER A 10 -7.92 -41.00 -7.35
CA SER A 10 -6.85 -40.02 -7.54
C SER A 10 -7.48 -38.65 -7.78
N LEU A 11 -7.73 -37.91 -6.71
CA LEU A 11 -7.93 -36.47 -6.76
C LEU A 11 -6.58 -35.80 -7.04
N LEU A 12 -6.22 -35.70 -8.31
CA LEU A 12 -5.21 -34.76 -8.78
C LEU A 12 -5.90 -33.62 -9.53
N ALA A 13 -6.69 -32.85 -8.79
CA ALA A 13 -6.97 -31.46 -9.12
C ALA A 13 -6.32 -30.60 -8.04
N CYS A 14 -4.99 -30.51 -8.08
CA CYS A 14 -4.24 -29.51 -7.36
C CYS A 14 -3.35 -28.82 -8.39
N GLY A 15 -3.52 -27.51 -8.54
CA GLY A 15 -2.56 -26.69 -9.30
C GLY A 15 -3.12 -25.61 -10.21
N THR A 16 -4.10 -24.81 -9.77
CA THR A 16 -4.21 -23.43 -10.27
C THR A 16 -4.45 -22.45 -9.13
N GLU A 17 -3.49 -22.33 -8.20
CA GLU A 17 -3.35 -21.15 -7.33
C GLU A 17 -2.50 -20.09 -8.05
N SER A 18 -2.99 -19.49 -9.14
CA SER A 18 -2.28 -18.36 -9.78
C SER A 18 -3.19 -17.33 -10.47
N THR A 19 -4.51 -17.50 -10.45
CA THR A 19 -5.42 -16.61 -11.20
C THR A 19 -6.01 -15.48 -10.36
N THR A 20 -6.01 -15.60 -9.02
CA THR A 20 -6.66 -14.60 -8.14
C THR A 20 -5.77 -13.39 -7.81
N VAL A 21 -4.44 -13.56 -7.81
CA VAL A 21 -3.50 -12.48 -7.42
C VAL A 21 -3.41 -11.39 -8.48
N ASN A 22 -3.43 -11.78 -9.77
CA ASN A 22 -3.36 -10.85 -10.90
C ASN A 22 -4.53 -9.88 -10.98
N ASN A 23 -5.71 -10.27 -10.47
CA ASN A 23 -6.91 -9.42 -10.49
C ASN A 23 -6.91 -8.35 -9.39
N LEU A 24 -6.11 -8.52 -8.33
CA LEU A 24 -6.07 -7.57 -7.22
C LEU A 24 -5.06 -6.43 -7.47
N GLU A 25 -3.97 -6.73 -8.18
CA GLU A 25 -2.98 -5.73 -8.59
C GLU A 25 -3.50 -4.85 -9.72
N SER A 26 -4.31 -5.38 -10.64
CA SER A 26 -4.90 -4.61 -11.75
C SER A 26 -5.88 -3.52 -11.29
N LEU A 27 -6.40 -3.60 -10.05
CA LEU A 27 -7.30 -2.62 -9.47
C LEU A 27 -6.58 -1.45 -8.76
N LYS A 28 -5.26 -1.52 -8.58
CA LYS A 28 -4.49 -0.44 -7.96
C LYS A 28 -4.13 0.61 -9.00
N THR A 29 -4.30 1.89 -8.63
CA THR A 29 -3.86 2.98 -9.51
C THR A 29 -2.33 3.10 -9.47
N PRO A 30 -1.69 3.60 -10.56
CA PRO A 30 -0.24 3.85 -10.57
C PRO A 30 0.23 4.74 -9.41
N GLN A 31 -0.59 5.70 -8.98
CA GLN A 31 -0.27 6.59 -7.84
C GLN A 31 -0.27 5.85 -6.50
N MET A 32 -1.15 4.86 -6.31
CA MET A 32 -1.10 4.00 -5.10
C MET A 32 0.16 3.15 -5.08
N GLU A 33 0.58 2.63 -6.23
CA GLU A 33 1.81 1.85 -6.34
C GLU A 33 3.04 2.72 -6.07
N ASN A 34 3.09 3.93 -6.66
CA ASN A 34 4.16 4.89 -6.45
C ASN A 34 4.28 5.31 -4.98
N PHE A 35 3.15 5.59 -4.33
CA PHE A 35 3.15 5.89 -2.90
C PHE A 35 3.64 4.70 -2.06
N SER A 36 3.23 3.47 -2.41
CA SER A 36 3.72 2.24 -1.75
C SER A 36 5.23 2.05 -1.93
N LYS A 37 5.76 2.33 -3.13
CA LYS A 37 7.19 2.28 -3.44
C LYS A 37 7.97 3.32 -2.63
N ALA A 38 7.46 4.55 -2.51
CA ALA A 38 8.06 5.59 -1.68
C ALA A 38 8.08 5.21 -0.19
N MET A 39 6.99 4.62 0.33
CA MET A 39 6.95 4.12 1.71
C MET A 39 8.00 3.02 1.95
N ARG A 40 8.17 2.10 0.99
CA ARG A 40 9.18 1.03 1.07
C ARG A 40 10.61 1.56 0.96
N SER A 41 10.84 2.59 0.14
CA SER A 41 12.19 3.15 -0.07
C SER A 41 12.76 3.76 1.21
N LEU A 42 11.94 4.12 2.21
CA LEU A 42 12.39 4.53 3.53
C LEU A 42 13.21 3.46 4.29
N GLY A 43 13.13 2.20 3.87
CA GLY A 43 13.94 1.10 4.39
C GLY A 43 15.31 0.95 3.71
N ASN A 44 15.50 1.58 2.55
CA ASN A 44 16.75 1.52 1.81
C ASN A 44 17.89 2.17 2.61
N PRO A 45 19.14 1.68 2.51
CA PRO A 45 20.28 2.20 3.27
C PRO A 45 20.44 3.72 3.27
N GLU A 46 20.22 4.38 2.13
CA GLU A 46 20.34 5.83 1.93
C GLU A 46 19.21 6.65 2.59
N ASN A 47 18.06 6.03 2.84
CA ASN A 47 16.86 6.68 3.41
C ASN A 47 16.59 6.27 4.85
N ARG A 48 17.44 5.41 5.42
CA ARG A 48 17.39 5.06 6.84
C ARG A 48 17.62 6.31 7.69
N PRO A 49 17.05 6.36 8.91
CA PRO A 49 17.34 7.44 9.84
C PRO A 49 18.83 7.51 10.14
N THR A 50 19.40 8.71 10.09
CA THR A 50 20.76 8.98 10.61
C THR A 50 20.76 8.90 12.14
N GLU A 51 21.93 8.80 12.75
CA GLU A 51 22.04 8.77 14.23
C GLU A 51 21.46 10.03 14.88
N GLU A 52 21.58 11.19 14.23
CA GLU A 52 20.98 12.42 14.72
C GLU A 52 19.46 12.39 14.61
N GLU A 53 18.93 11.93 13.46
CA GLU A 53 17.49 11.76 13.27
C GLU A 53 16.89 10.77 14.29
N LYS A 54 17.60 9.70 14.66
CA LYS A 54 17.16 8.76 15.69
C LYS A 54 17.05 9.39 17.07
N ARG A 55 17.98 10.30 17.42
CA ARG A 55 17.98 10.99 18.71
C ARG A 55 16.89 12.04 18.81
N GLN A 56 16.62 12.75 17.71
CA GLN A 56 15.71 13.90 17.70
C GLN A 56 14.24 13.52 17.41
N SER A 57 14.01 12.57 16.49
CA SER A 57 12.67 12.34 15.91
C SER A 57 11.82 11.34 16.72
N GLY A 58 12.41 10.64 17.69
CA GLY A 58 11.72 9.60 18.46
C GLY A 58 11.06 8.55 17.56
N HIS A 59 9.73 8.41 17.67
CA HIS A 59 8.92 7.47 16.88
C HIS A 59 8.41 8.08 15.55
N GLU A 60 8.60 9.37 15.33
CA GLU A 60 8.15 10.07 14.13
C GLU A 60 9.21 10.01 13.03
N LEU A 61 8.78 10.16 11.77
CA LEU A 61 9.71 10.37 10.66
C LEU A 61 10.41 11.73 10.82
N SER A 62 11.71 11.78 10.56
CA SER A 62 12.42 13.05 10.42
C SER A 62 11.89 13.86 9.24
N ASP A 63 12.09 15.18 9.25
CA ASP A 63 11.65 16.06 8.16
C ASP A 63 12.20 15.62 6.80
N ARG A 64 13.49 15.23 6.73
CA ARG A 64 14.09 14.69 5.50
C ARG A 64 13.32 13.47 4.99
N ARG A 65 12.95 12.54 5.87
CA ARG A 65 12.23 11.32 5.48
C ARG A 65 10.79 11.62 5.09
N LYS A 66 10.15 12.62 5.70
CA LYS A 66 8.84 13.12 5.25
C LYS A 66 8.93 13.70 3.84
N GLN A 67 10.00 14.43 3.50
CA GLN A 67 10.21 14.98 2.17
C GLN A 67 10.38 13.90 1.08
N ILE A 68 10.92 12.72 1.42
CA ILE A 68 11.00 11.58 0.48
C ILE A 68 9.59 11.12 0.06
N LEU A 69 8.64 11.15 1.00
CA LEU A 69 7.27 10.69 0.78
C LEU A 69 6.38 11.77 0.12
N LEU A 70 6.68 13.04 0.35
CA LEU A 70 5.80 14.17 0.04
C LEU A 70 5.35 14.22 -1.44
N PRO A 71 6.22 14.03 -2.46
CA PRO A 71 5.79 14.08 -3.85
C PRO A 71 4.74 13.00 -4.17
N ALA A 72 5.04 11.74 -3.81
CA ALA A 72 4.14 10.62 -4.06
C ALA A 72 2.82 10.73 -3.26
N ALA A 73 2.86 11.31 -2.06
CA ALA A 73 1.67 11.62 -1.28
C ALA A 73 0.76 12.63 -1.97
N LYS A 74 1.33 13.75 -2.45
CA LYS A 74 0.58 14.76 -3.20
C LYS A 74 -0.02 14.20 -4.49
N ASP A 75 0.74 13.40 -5.24
CA ASP A 75 0.24 12.77 -6.47
C ASP A 75 -0.92 11.81 -6.20
N LEU A 76 -0.86 11.03 -5.13
CA LEU A 76 -1.95 10.16 -4.71
C LEU A 76 -3.20 10.98 -4.37
N ILE A 77 -3.06 12.05 -3.58
CA ILE A 77 -4.20 12.91 -3.23
C ILE A 77 -4.79 13.55 -4.49
N LYS A 78 -3.97 14.05 -5.42
CA LYS A 78 -4.44 14.62 -6.70
C LYS A 78 -5.16 13.61 -7.57
N SER A 79 -4.77 12.34 -7.51
CA SER A 79 -5.47 11.27 -8.25
C SER A 79 -6.91 11.05 -7.82
N GLU A 80 -7.30 11.54 -6.63
CA GLU A 80 -8.69 11.56 -6.15
C GLU A 80 -9.46 12.83 -6.58
N GLY A 81 -8.85 13.68 -7.41
CA GLY A 81 -9.48 14.90 -7.95
C GLY A 81 -9.23 16.18 -7.15
N PHE A 82 -8.37 16.16 -6.13
CA PHE A 82 -8.02 17.36 -5.36
C PHE A 82 -6.94 18.19 -6.05
N THR A 83 -7.05 19.52 -5.97
CA THR A 83 -6.04 20.46 -6.50
C THR A 83 -4.97 20.78 -5.46
N ASP A 84 -3.84 21.34 -5.89
CA ASP A 84 -2.79 21.83 -4.98
C ASP A 84 -3.33 22.85 -3.96
N THR A 85 -4.22 23.75 -4.41
CA THR A 85 -4.86 24.75 -3.51
C THR A 85 -5.70 24.07 -2.44
N GLN A 86 -6.51 23.06 -2.80
CA GLN A 86 -7.30 22.31 -1.82
C GLN A 86 -6.41 21.53 -0.85
N ILE A 87 -5.28 20.99 -1.33
CA ILE A 87 -4.30 20.33 -0.48
C ILE A 87 -3.71 21.33 0.52
N GLN A 88 -3.27 22.50 0.04
CA GLN A 88 -2.73 23.57 0.85
C GLN A 88 -3.75 24.06 1.89
N ASP A 89 -5.00 24.30 1.48
CA ASP A 89 -6.03 24.85 2.35
C ASP A 89 -6.44 23.89 3.46
N LYS A 90 -6.52 22.58 3.16
CA LYS A 90 -6.89 21.54 4.11
C LYS A 90 -5.77 21.24 5.10
N THR A 91 -4.53 21.18 4.63
CA THR A 91 -3.37 20.76 5.43
C THR A 91 -2.61 21.94 6.03
N LYS A 92 -2.93 23.18 5.61
CA LYS A 92 -2.17 24.39 5.91
C LYS A 92 -0.70 24.31 5.49
N GLY A 93 -0.38 23.44 4.53
CA GLY A 93 0.98 23.15 4.10
C GLY A 93 1.77 22.27 5.06
N ASP A 94 1.16 21.76 6.13
CA ASP A 94 1.82 20.83 7.05
C ASP A 94 2.09 19.50 6.35
N VAL A 95 3.36 19.14 6.29
CA VAL A 95 3.82 17.94 5.59
C VAL A 95 3.27 16.69 6.27
N SER A 96 3.24 16.65 7.61
CA SER A 96 2.73 15.50 8.35
C SER A 96 1.25 15.26 8.05
N ALA A 97 0.43 16.31 8.01
CA ALA A 97 -0.98 16.25 7.65
C ALA A 97 -1.19 15.79 6.19
N ILE A 98 -0.36 16.23 5.25
CA ILE A 98 -0.39 15.73 3.87
C ILE A 98 -0.11 14.22 3.83
N LEU A 99 0.90 13.75 4.57
CA LEU A 99 1.26 12.33 4.61
C LEU A 99 0.16 11.48 5.26
N VAL A 100 -0.41 11.94 6.38
CA VAL A 100 -1.53 11.27 7.04
C VAL A 100 -2.72 11.13 6.07
N TRP A 101 -3.07 12.20 5.36
CA TRP A 101 -4.19 12.15 4.42
C TRP A 101 -3.92 11.20 3.23
N ALA A 102 -2.71 11.17 2.70
CA ALA A 102 -2.32 10.20 1.67
C ALA A 102 -2.41 8.76 2.18
N ILE A 103 -2.02 8.50 3.44
CA ILE A 103 -2.15 7.18 4.09
C ILE A 103 -3.63 6.79 4.20
N GLU A 104 -4.51 7.69 4.62
CA GLU A 104 -5.96 7.43 4.71
C GLU A 104 -6.56 7.05 3.36
N ILE A 105 -6.22 7.78 2.29
CA ILE A 105 -6.64 7.45 0.92
C ILE A 105 -6.12 6.07 0.52
N HIS A 106 -4.84 5.79 0.74
CA HIS A 106 -4.22 4.52 0.40
C HIS A 106 -4.90 3.34 1.11
N GLN A 107 -5.15 3.46 2.41
CA GLN A 107 -5.83 2.44 3.21
C GLN A 107 -7.27 2.22 2.75
N ARG A 108 -8.02 3.30 2.51
CA ARG A 108 -9.40 3.23 2.01
C ARG A 108 -9.48 2.49 0.68
N LYS A 109 -8.64 2.86 -0.29
CA LYS A 109 -8.62 2.22 -1.62
C LYS A 109 -8.22 0.75 -1.55
N ASN A 110 -7.23 0.40 -0.72
CA ASN A 110 -6.90 -1.02 -0.52
C ASN A 110 -8.07 -1.80 0.07
N ALA A 111 -8.80 -1.24 1.02
CA ALA A 111 -9.99 -1.87 1.59
C ALA A 111 -11.11 -2.05 0.55
N GLU A 112 -11.32 -1.07 -0.33
CA GLU A 112 -12.26 -1.15 -1.46
C GLU A 112 -11.86 -2.24 -2.45
N THR A 113 -10.58 -2.29 -2.86
CA THR A 113 -10.04 -3.35 -3.74
C THR A 113 -10.25 -4.74 -3.16
N LEU A 114 -10.02 -4.92 -1.86
CA LEU A 114 -10.25 -6.19 -1.17
C LEU A 114 -11.73 -6.59 -1.13
N LYS A 115 -12.65 -5.62 -0.97
CA LYS A 115 -14.10 -5.89 -1.01
C LYS A 115 -14.53 -6.35 -2.41
N ILE A 116 -14.07 -5.67 -3.46
CA ILE A 116 -14.40 -6.01 -4.86
C ILE A 116 -13.93 -7.42 -5.19
N ALA A 117 -12.70 -7.78 -4.81
CA ALA A 117 -12.17 -9.12 -5.07
C ALA A 117 -12.91 -10.22 -4.31
N LYS A 118 -13.40 -9.95 -3.08
CA LYS A 118 -14.23 -10.90 -2.33
C LYS A 118 -15.63 -11.07 -2.91
N GLN A 119 -16.17 -10.07 -3.59
CA GLN A 119 -17.49 -10.12 -4.25
C GLN A 119 -17.45 -10.74 -5.65
N SER A 120 -16.25 -10.88 -6.22
CA SER A 120 -16.02 -11.43 -7.56
C SER A 120 -15.61 -12.91 -7.55
N ASN A 121 -15.53 -13.53 -6.36
CA ASN A 121 -15.32 -14.96 -6.09
C ASN A 121 -16.60 -15.57 -5.51
#